data_AF-F0J8N2-F1
#
_entry.id   AF-F0J8N2-F1
#
_cell.length_a   1.000
_cell.length_b   1.000
_cell.length_c   1.000
_cell.angle_alpha   90.00
_cell.angle_beta   90.00
_cell.angle_gamma   90.00
#
_symmetry.space_group_name_H-M   'P 1'
#
loop_
_entity.id
_entity.type
_entity.pdbx_description
1 polymer ?
#
loop_
_entity_poly.entity_id
_entity_poly.type
_entity_poly.pdbx_seq_one_letter_code
_entity_poly.pdbx_strand_id
1 'polypeptide(L)'
;MGDENTERPTSATPRGLSEVINHMSIHKIESLLWFTRMCSVVFTLLYIIPLLDANPYTCYQRALISNAATSALRLHQRMPSIQLSRMFLSQLLIEDSCHYLFYSLIFLFAQPMTLVLLPVFLFSLLHSASFSLTLLDKFGGRSGVLGTWLVNLLDHQGRNILRLVAFTEIFLMPLTVFSVLSGRSSLLTPIVYYRFLSLRYASRRNPYT
;
A
#
# COMPACT_ATOMS: atom_id res chain seq x y z
N MET A 1 48.56 -34.71 14.97
CA MET A 1 49.16 -33.43 14.52
C MET A 1 48.99 -33.40 13.02
N GLY A 2 48.07 -32.56 12.54
CA GLY A 2 47.66 -32.53 11.13
C GLY A 2 46.23 -32.00 11.01
N ASP A 3 46.06 -30.70 11.28
CA ASP A 3 44.85 -29.95 11.01
C ASP A 3 44.63 -29.85 9.48
N GLU A 4 43.55 -30.42 8.95
CA GLU A 4 43.01 -30.03 7.64
C GLU A 4 41.76 -29.19 7.88
N ASN A 5 42.01 -27.89 7.93
CA ASN A 5 41.00 -26.85 8.08
C ASN A 5 40.10 -26.84 6.83
N THR A 6 38.83 -27.16 7.04
CA THR A 6 37.77 -27.07 6.02
C THR A 6 37.44 -25.61 5.75
N GLU A 7 38.06 -24.99 4.74
CA GLU A 7 37.59 -23.70 4.22
C GLU A 7 36.47 -23.93 3.20
N ARG A 8 35.22 -23.79 3.64
CA ARG A 8 34.09 -23.59 2.72
C ARG A 8 34.23 -22.19 2.11
N PRO A 9 34.11 -22.01 0.78
CA PRO A 9 34.01 -20.67 0.23
C PRO A 9 32.66 -20.08 0.66
N THR A 10 32.69 -19.17 1.63
CA THR A 10 31.58 -18.25 1.85
C THR A 10 31.51 -17.34 0.63
N SER A 11 30.68 -17.71 -0.34
CA SER A 11 30.29 -16.81 -1.42
C SER A 11 29.54 -15.63 -0.80
N ALA A 12 30.27 -14.59 -0.41
CA ALA A 12 29.68 -13.33 0.00
C ALA A 12 28.85 -12.83 -1.17
N THR A 13 27.52 -12.82 -1.02
CA THR A 13 26.63 -12.22 -2.00
C THR A 13 27.11 -10.80 -2.27
N PRO A 14 27.31 -10.39 -3.53
CA PRO A 14 27.78 -9.05 -3.84
C PRO A 14 26.78 -8.03 -3.26
N ARG A 15 27.28 -7.10 -2.43
CA ARG A 15 26.48 -6.05 -1.77
C ARG A 15 26.86 -4.69 -2.33
N GLY A 16 25.90 -3.78 -2.37
CA GLY A 16 26.11 -2.38 -2.76
C GLY A 16 25.06 -1.84 -3.73
N LEU A 17 25.28 -0.62 -4.24
CA LEU A 17 24.33 0.07 -5.13
C LEU A 17 24.08 -0.69 -6.44
N SER A 18 25.10 -1.35 -6.99
CA SER A 18 24.97 -2.17 -8.21
C SER A 18 23.97 -3.31 -8.02
N GLU A 19 24.02 -4.01 -6.89
CA GLU A 19 23.09 -5.09 -6.58
C GLU A 19 21.66 -4.57 -6.33
N VAL A 20 21.51 -3.40 -5.70
CA VAL A 20 20.21 -2.74 -5.53
C VAL A 20 19.58 -2.41 -6.89
N ILE A 21 20.35 -1.78 -7.78
CA ILE A 21 19.89 -1.42 -9.13
C ILE A 21 19.55 -2.68 -9.93
N ASN A 22 20.40 -3.70 -9.85
CA ASN A 22 20.16 -5.00 -10.51
C ASN A 22 18.87 -5.64 -9.99
N HIS A 23 18.68 -5.70 -8.68
CA HIS A 23 17.47 -6.22 -8.06
C HIS A 23 16.21 -5.48 -8.52
N MET A 24 16.25 -4.14 -8.57
CA MET A 24 15.14 -3.32 -9.06
C MET A 24 14.86 -3.54 -10.55
N SER A 25 15.91 -3.71 -11.37
CA SER A 25 15.79 -3.99 -12.80
C SER A 25 15.16 -5.36 -13.09
N ILE A 26 15.47 -6.36 -12.27
CA ILE A 26 14.85 -7.70 -12.35
C ILE A 26 13.38 -7.61 -11.89
N HIS A 27 13.11 -6.94 -10.77
CA HIS A 27 11.78 -6.87 -10.15
C HIS A 27 11.07 -5.55 -10.48
N LYS A 28 10.84 -5.28 -11.78
CA LYS A 28 10.32 -3.99 -12.27
C LYS A 28 8.95 -3.62 -11.67
N ILE A 29 8.03 -4.58 -11.64
CA ILE A 29 6.66 -4.36 -11.13
C ILE A 29 6.68 -4.06 -9.63
N GLU A 30 7.49 -4.80 -8.85
CA GLU A 30 7.61 -4.58 -7.41
C GLU A 30 8.27 -3.24 -7.09
N SER A 31 9.29 -2.86 -7.87
CA SER A 31 9.96 -1.56 -7.77
C SER A 31 8.98 -0.41 -8.09
N LEU A 32 8.15 -0.57 -9.11
CA LEU A 32 7.13 0.41 -9.46
C LEU A 32 6.05 0.50 -8.37
N LEU A 33 5.61 -0.63 -7.82
CA LEU A 33 4.68 -0.68 -6.70
C LEU A 33 5.25 -0.02 -5.44
N TRP A 34 6.55 -0.18 -5.16
CA TRP A 34 7.23 0.51 -4.08
C TRP A 34 7.24 2.02 -4.32
N PHE A 35 7.58 2.45 -5.53
CA PHE A 35 7.61 3.86 -5.90
C PHE A 35 6.24 4.54 -5.76
N THR A 36 5.17 3.93 -6.28
CA THR A 36 3.81 4.50 -6.16
C THR A 36 3.36 4.58 -4.71
N ARG A 37 3.75 3.64 -3.85
CA ARG A 37 3.46 3.70 -2.40
C ARG A 37 4.25 4.80 -1.70
N MET A 38 5.52 4.99 -2.06
CA MET A 38 6.32 6.12 -1.57
C MET A 38 5.66 7.45 -1.93
N CYS A 39 5.15 7.60 -3.16
CA CYS A 39 4.35 8.77 -3.54
C CYS A 39 3.10 8.94 -2.66
N SER A 40 2.33 7.86 -2.42
CA SER A 40 1.16 7.91 -1.51
C SER A 40 1.52 8.36 -0.10
N VAL A 41 2.64 7.85 0.45
CA VAL A 41 3.15 8.25 1.77
C VAL A 41 3.50 9.74 1.77
N VAL A 42 4.31 10.19 0.82
CA VAL A 42 4.77 11.59 0.73
C VAL A 42 3.58 12.54 0.57
N PHE A 43 2.66 12.30 -0.36
CA PHE A 43 1.52 13.20 -0.56
C PHE A 43 0.57 13.21 0.64
N THR A 44 0.42 12.10 1.36
CA THR A 44 -0.37 12.10 2.59
C THR A 44 0.29 12.94 3.68
N LEU A 45 1.62 12.85 3.84
CA LEU A 45 2.35 13.68 4.79
C LEU A 45 2.28 15.17 4.43
N LEU A 46 2.43 15.51 3.15
CA LEU A 46 2.28 16.89 2.67
C LEU A 46 0.86 17.45 2.85
N TYR A 47 -0.15 16.58 2.79
CA TYR A 47 -1.54 16.97 3.07
C TYR A 47 -1.77 17.27 4.56
N ILE A 48 -1.20 16.45 5.46
CA ILE A 48 -1.40 16.58 6.91
C ILE A 48 -0.51 17.69 7.49
N ILE A 49 0.70 17.83 6.98
CA ILE A 49 1.73 18.72 7.50
C ILE A 49 1.91 19.91 6.55
N PRO A 50 1.38 21.11 6.88
CA PRO A 50 1.38 22.27 5.99
C PRO A 50 2.74 23.01 5.97
N LEU A 51 3.87 22.31 6.03
CA LEU A 51 5.21 22.92 6.14
C LEU A 51 5.80 23.39 4.81
N LEU A 52 5.25 22.95 3.67
CA LEU A 52 5.89 23.06 2.35
C LEU A 52 5.07 23.89 1.35
N ASP A 53 4.15 24.73 1.83
CA ASP A 53 3.22 25.56 1.03
C ASP A 53 2.47 24.78 -0.08
N ALA A 54 2.36 23.46 0.08
CA ALA A 54 1.71 22.60 -0.88
C ALA A 54 0.19 22.71 -0.72
N ASN A 55 -0.54 22.85 -1.84
CA ASN A 55 -1.99 22.89 -1.82
C ASN A 55 -2.55 21.56 -1.25
N PRO A 56 -3.25 21.56 -0.10
CA PRO A 56 -3.72 20.34 0.54
C PRO A 56 -4.68 19.54 -0.35
N TYR A 57 -5.54 20.22 -1.11
CA TYR A 57 -6.46 19.56 -2.02
C TYR A 57 -5.72 18.75 -3.09
N THR A 58 -4.69 19.34 -3.69
CA THR A 58 -3.83 18.67 -4.68
C THR A 58 -3.08 17.50 -4.06
N CYS A 59 -2.55 17.64 -2.84
CA CYS A 59 -1.87 16.56 -2.12
C CYS A 59 -2.82 15.39 -1.82
N TYR A 60 -4.04 15.67 -1.37
CA TYR A 60 -5.07 14.65 -1.14
C TYR A 60 -5.38 13.87 -2.42
N GLN A 61 -5.64 14.55 -3.54
CA GLN A 61 -5.91 13.90 -4.83
C GLN A 61 -4.71 13.07 -5.30
N ARG A 62 -3.48 13.60 -5.20
CA ARG A 62 -2.27 12.87 -5.60
C ARG A 62 -2.03 11.64 -4.73
N ALA A 63 -2.31 11.69 -3.44
CA ALA A 63 -2.24 10.52 -2.57
C ALA A 63 -3.22 9.41 -3.02
N LEU A 64 -4.46 9.78 -3.35
CA LEU A 64 -5.47 8.84 -3.86
C LEU A 64 -5.13 8.29 -5.25
N ILE A 65 -4.60 9.11 -6.16
CA ILE A 65 -4.15 8.69 -7.49
C ILE A 65 -2.97 7.73 -7.37
N SER A 66 -2.00 8.01 -6.49
CA SER A 66 -0.87 7.10 -6.23
C SER A 66 -1.35 5.76 -5.65
N ASN A 67 -2.41 5.76 -4.83
CA ASN A 67 -3.02 4.53 -4.34
C ASN A 67 -3.81 3.78 -5.42
N ALA A 68 -4.51 4.51 -6.30
CA ALA A 68 -5.19 3.93 -7.47
C ALA A 68 -4.17 3.26 -8.40
N ALA A 69 -3.05 3.92 -8.67
CA ALA A 69 -1.94 3.37 -9.44
C ALA A 69 -1.35 2.11 -8.78
N THR A 70 -1.10 2.16 -7.46
CA THR A 70 -0.64 0.98 -6.70
C THR A 70 -1.63 -0.18 -6.82
N SER A 71 -2.91 0.11 -6.74
CA SER A 71 -4.00 -0.88 -6.82
C SER A 71 -4.12 -1.49 -8.22
N ALA A 72 -4.06 -0.68 -9.26
CA ALA A 72 -4.10 -1.12 -10.66
C ALA A 72 -2.87 -1.97 -11.03
N LEU A 73 -1.66 -1.55 -10.61
CA LEU A 73 -0.44 -2.32 -10.81
C LEU A 73 -0.48 -3.66 -10.08
N ARG A 74 -0.96 -3.67 -8.83
CA ARG A 74 -1.10 -4.89 -8.05
C ARG A 74 -2.12 -5.83 -8.68
N LEU A 75 -3.17 -5.29 -9.28
CA LEU A 75 -4.15 -6.07 -10.01
C LEU A 75 -3.55 -6.70 -11.27
N HIS A 76 -2.79 -5.93 -12.05
CA HIS A 76 -2.05 -6.45 -13.20
C HIS A 76 -1.06 -7.56 -12.81
N GLN A 77 -0.36 -7.40 -11.67
CA GLN A 77 0.55 -8.41 -11.15
C GLN A 77 -0.18 -9.72 -10.77
N ARG A 78 -1.41 -9.64 -10.24
CA ARG A 78 -2.18 -10.81 -9.80
C ARG A 78 -2.98 -11.48 -10.91
N MET A 79 -3.40 -10.70 -11.91
CA MET A 79 -4.19 -11.16 -13.05
C MET A 79 -3.59 -10.60 -14.36
N PRO A 80 -2.49 -11.20 -14.85
CA PRO A 80 -1.79 -10.68 -16.02
C PRO A 80 -2.59 -10.83 -17.32
N SER A 81 -3.42 -11.88 -17.42
CA SER A 81 -4.27 -12.12 -18.59
C SER A 81 -5.63 -11.45 -18.43
N ILE A 82 -5.79 -10.28 -19.08
CA ILE A 82 -7.09 -9.60 -19.15
C ILE A 82 -7.99 -10.37 -20.11
N GLN A 83 -9.08 -10.92 -19.59
CA GLN A 83 -10.09 -11.60 -20.39
C GLN A 83 -11.46 -10.98 -20.11
N LEU A 84 -12.20 -10.61 -21.14
CA LEU A 84 -13.55 -10.07 -20.97
C LEU A 84 -14.54 -11.23 -20.80
N SER A 85 -14.50 -11.87 -19.63
CA SER A 85 -15.39 -12.98 -19.27
C SER A 85 -16.04 -12.75 -17.91
N ARG A 86 -17.22 -13.34 -17.68
CA ARG A 86 -17.90 -13.28 -16.38
C ARG A 86 -17.04 -13.88 -15.26
N MET A 87 -16.26 -14.90 -15.59
CA MET A 87 -15.30 -15.53 -14.67
C MET A 87 -14.20 -14.55 -14.25
N PHE A 88 -13.56 -13.89 -15.22
CA PHE A 88 -12.53 -12.89 -14.95
C PHE A 88 -13.10 -11.71 -14.15
N LEU A 89 -14.29 -11.22 -14.49
CA LEU A 89 -14.94 -10.15 -13.73
C LEU A 89 -15.25 -10.57 -12.29
N SER A 90 -15.68 -11.80 -12.08
CA SER A 90 -15.91 -12.33 -10.72
C SER A 90 -14.61 -12.43 -9.92
N GLN A 91 -13.50 -12.85 -10.54
CA GLN A 91 -12.19 -12.88 -9.89
C GLN A 91 -11.68 -11.48 -9.58
N LEU A 92 -11.82 -10.56 -10.54
CA LEU A 92 -11.50 -9.15 -10.41
C LEU A 92 -12.19 -8.50 -9.20
N LEU A 93 -13.49 -8.73 -9.05
CA LEU A 93 -14.29 -8.13 -7.97
C LEU A 93 -14.04 -8.75 -6.59
N ILE A 94 -13.33 -9.87 -6.48
CA ILE A 94 -12.93 -10.46 -5.19
C ILE A 94 -11.54 -9.97 -4.76
N GLU A 95 -10.74 -9.41 -5.67
CA GLU A 95 -9.41 -8.91 -5.36
C GLU A 95 -9.44 -7.62 -4.52
N ASP A 96 -8.72 -7.62 -3.40
CA ASP A 96 -8.60 -6.45 -2.52
C ASP A 96 -8.10 -5.20 -3.26
N SER A 97 -7.21 -5.40 -4.24
CA SER A 97 -6.67 -4.30 -5.05
C SER A 97 -7.75 -3.65 -5.92
N CYS A 98 -8.73 -4.42 -6.39
CA CYS A 98 -9.87 -3.87 -7.12
C CYS A 98 -10.74 -3.01 -6.18
N HIS A 99 -10.96 -3.46 -4.94
CA HIS A 99 -11.70 -2.68 -3.95
C HIS A 99 -11.00 -1.36 -3.63
N TYR A 100 -9.69 -1.39 -3.40
CA TYR A 100 -8.89 -0.19 -3.13
C TYR A 100 -8.76 0.74 -4.34
N LEU A 101 -8.90 0.23 -5.57
CA LEU A 101 -9.03 1.05 -6.76
C LEU A 101 -10.36 1.83 -6.75
N PHE A 102 -11.48 1.14 -6.52
CA PHE A 102 -12.79 1.81 -6.40
C PHE A 102 -12.83 2.79 -5.23
N TYR A 103 -12.25 2.43 -4.09
CA TYR A 103 -12.07 3.30 -2.94
C TYR A 103 -11.44 4.63 -3.34
N SER A 104 -10.28 4.59 -4.03
CA SER A 104 -9.62 5.79 -4.52
C SER A 104 -10.50 6.60 -5.47
N LEU A 105 -11.20 5.95 -6.41
CA LEU A 105 -12.04 6.64 -7.40
C LEU A 105 -13.24 7.35 -6.76
N ILE A 106 -13.92 6.73 -5.80
CA ILE A 106 -15.08 7.33 -5.11
C ILE A 106 -14.66 8.60 -4.37
N PHE A 107 -13.53 8.53 -3.65
CA PHE A 107 -13.07 9.64 -2.83
C PHE A 107 -12.27 10.70 -3.60
N LEU A 108 -11.84 10.41 -4.83
CA LEU A 108 -11.17 11.38 -5.71
C LEU A 108 -12.13 12.52 -6.12
N PHE A 109 -13.42 12.20 -6.26
CA PHE A 109 -14.47 13.14 -6.65
C PHE A 109 -15.32 13.63 -5.46
N ALA A 110 -15.07 13.13 -4.25
CA ALA A 110 -15.72 13.59 -3.03
C ALA A 110 -14.93 14.75 -2.40
N GLN A 111 -15.56 15.50 -1.49
CA GLN A 111 -14.82 16.45 -0.66
C GLN A 111 -13.73 15.72 0.17
N PRO A 112 -12.54 16.32 0.34
CA PRO A 112 -11.45 15.69 1.08
C PRO A 112 -11.84 15.35 2.52
N MET A 113 -11.63 14.09 2.90
CA MET A 113 -11.81 13.62 4.27
C MET A 113 -10.50 13.00 4.74
N THR A 114 -9.86 13.57 5.76
CA THR A 114 -8.54 13.11 6.23
C THR A 114 -8.53 11.62 6.58
N LEU A 115 -9.61 11.12 7.16
CA LEU A 115 -9.74 9.72 7.58
C LEU A 115 -9.69 8.74 6.39
N VAL A 116 -9.98 9.20 5.17
CA VAL A 116 -9.87 8.39 3.93
C VAL A 116 -8.41 8.09 3.59
N LEU A 117 -7.49 8.99 3.90
CA LEU A 117 -6.07 8.77 3.61
C LEU A 117 -5.41 7.83 4.61
N LEU A 118 -5.98 7.65 5.81
CA LEU A 118 -5.36 6.81 6.83
C LEU A 118 -5.14 5.36 6.38
N PRO A 119 -6.12 4.61 5.84
CA PRO A 119 -5.88 3.24 5.36
C PRO A 119 -4.91 3.21 4.18
N VAL A 120 -4.99 4.19 3.27
CA VAL A 120 -4.09 4.33 2.12
C VAL A 120 -2.65 4.53 2.58
N PHE A 121 -2.42 5.41 3.54
CA PHE A 121 -1.13 5.72 4.12
C PHE A 121 -0.54 4.51 4.84
N LEU A 122 -1.32 3.88 5.73
CA LEU A 122 -0.88 2.75 6.53
C LEU A 122 -0.49 1.55 5.67
N PHE A 123 -1.31 1.20 4.67
CA PHE A 123 -0.96 0.14 3.73
C PHE A 123 0.27 0.48 2.90
N SER A 124 0.36 1.72 2.41
CA SER A 124 1.51 2.17 1.62
C SER A 124 2.78 2.15 2.45
N LEU A 125 2.74 2.62 3.70
CA LEU A 125 3.84 2.62 4.65
C LEU A 125 4.33 1.20 4.94
N LEU A 126 3.42 0.28 5.30
CA LEU A 126 3.80 -1.09 5.65
C LEU A 126 4.49 -1.82 4.49
N HIS A 127 3.90 -1.77 3.30
CA HIS A 127 4.45 -2.48 2.14
C HIS A 127 5.70 -1.80 1.57
N SER A 128 5.80 -0.48 1.67
CA SER A 128 6.99 0.22 1.23
C SER A 128 8.15 0.03 2.21
N ALA A 129 7.89 -0.01 3.51
CA ALA A 129 8.87 -0.38 4.54
C ALA A 129 9.43 -1.79 4.29
N SER A 130 8.57 -2.76 3.98
CA SER A 130 9.01 -4.13 3.67
C SER A 130 9.95 -4.19 2.46
N PHE A 131 9.62 -3.51 1.36
CA PHE A 131 10.49 -3.51 0.18
C PHE A 131 11.76 -2.67 0.40
N SER A 132 11.68 -1.53 1.09
CA SER A 132 12.85 -0.73 1.49
C SER A 132 13.83 -1.55 2.33
N LEU A 133 13.33 -2.43 3.21
CA LEU A 133 14.16 -3.33 3.99
C LEU A 133 14.89 -4.36 3.10
N THR A 134 14.23 -4.90 2.07
CA THR A 134 14.87 -5.76 1.07
C THR A 134 15.97 -5.02 0.31
N LEU A 135 15.71 -3.77 -0.12
CA LEU A 135 16.73 -2.95 -0.79
C LEU A 135 17.92 -2.66 0.15
N LEU A 136 17.63 -2.37 1.42
CA LEU A 136 18.65 -2.09 2.41
C LEU A 136 19.50 -3.34 2.74
N ASP A 137 18.90 -4.54 2.70
CA ASP A 137 19.62 -5.80 2.84
C ASP A 137 20.58 -6.05 1.67
N LYS A 138 20.14 -5.80 0.44
CA LYS A 138 20.98 -5.84 -0.77
C LYS A 138 22.10 -4.80 -0.76
N PHE A 139 21.83 -3.63 -0.18
CA PHE A 139 22.83 -2.59 0.04
C PHE A 139 23.84 -2.98 1.14
N GLY A 140 23.46 -3.85 2.09
CA GLY A 140 24.26 -4.23 3.26
C GLY A 140 24.00 -3.39 4.51
N GLY A 141 22.98 -2.53 4.50
CA GLY A 141 22.63 -1.64 5.61
C GLY A 141 21.56 -2.17 6.57
N ARG A 142 21.17 -3.45 6.46
CA ARG A 142 20.07 -4.03 7.24
C ARG A 142 20.27 -3.90 8.76
N SER A 143 21.51 -4.05 9.23
CA SER A 143 21.89 -3.89 10.64
C SER A 143 21.98 -2.43 11.10
N GLY A 144 21.86 -1.45 10.20
CA GLY A 144 21.88 -0.04 10.54
C GLY A 144 20.64 0.40 11.33
N VAL A 145 20.66 1.64 11.81
CA VAL A 145 19.56 2.23 12.60
C VAL A 145 18.23 2.17 11.83
N LEU A 146 18.24 2.57 10.55
CA LEU A 146 17.05 2.55 9.71
C LEU A 146 16.53 1.12 9.48
N GLY A 147 17.42 0.16 9.20
CA GLY A 147 17.04 -1.23 8.95
C GLY A 147 16.43 -1.88 10.18
N THR A 148 17.04 -1.68 11.34
CA THR A 148 16.52 -2.15 12.63
C THR A 148 15.17 -1.51 12.96
N TRP A 149 15.01 -0.20 12.71
CA TRP A 149 13.74 0.48 12.91
C TRP A 149 12.62 -0.06 12.01
N LEU A 150 12.91 -0.29 10.72
CA LEU A 150 11.95 -0.88 9.77
C LEU A 150 11.55 -2.31 10.17
N VAL A 151 12.51 -3.13 10.62
CA VAL A 151 12.23 -4.48 11.15
C VAL A 151 11.29 -4.38 12.35
N ASN A 152 11.61 -3.53 13.33
CA ASN A 152 10.79 -3.37 14.52
C ASN A 152 9.37 -2.89 14.18
N LEU A 153 9.23 -1.95 13.25
CA LEU A 153 7.93 -1.47 12.76
C LEU A 153 7.11 -2.62 12.16
N LEU A 154 7.71 -3.42 11.27
CA LEU A 154 7.03 -4.51 10.58
C LEU A 154 6.61 -5.62 11.56
N ASP A 155 7.51 -6.04 12.44
CA ASP A 155 7.31 -7.19 13.34
C ASP A 155 6.35 -6.86 14.49
N HIS A 156 6.47 -5.67 15.08
CA HIS A 156 5.73 -5.32 16.31
C HIS A 156 4.45 -4.54 16.01
N GLN A 157 4.46 -3.68 14.99
CA GLN A 157 3.31 -2.81 14.69
C GLN A 157 2.49 -3.27 13.49
N GLY A 158 2.97 -4.22 12.68
CA GLY A 158 2.25 -4.70 11.50
C GLY A 158 0.80 -5.10 11.78
N ARG A 159 0.56 -5.91 12.83
CA ARG A 159 -0.79 -6.34 13.23
C ARG A 159 -1.65 -5.17 13.74
N ASN A 160 -1.08 -4.28 14.53
CA ASN A 160 -1.80 -3.11 15.05
C ASN A 160 -2.21 -2.16 13.91
N ILE A 161 -1.31 -1.95 12.94
CA ILE A 161 -1.57 -1.17 11.74
C ILE A 161 -2.74 -1.77 10.95
N LEU A 162 -2.74 -3.08 10.71
CA LEU A 162 -3.84 -3.74 10.00
C LEU A 162 -5.18 -3.65 10.75
N ARG A 163 -5.17 -3.74 12.09
CA ARG A 163 -6.37 -3.53 12.91
C ARG A 163 -6.86 -2.09 12.83
N LEU A 164 -5.95 -1.11 12.85
CA LEU A 164 -6.28 0.31 12.72
C LEU A 164 -6.88 0.61 11.34
N VAL A 165 -6.35 -0.01 10.28
CA VAL A 165 -6.95 0.06 8.94
C VAL A 165 -8.38 -0.47 8.96
N ALA A 166 -8.61 -1.68 9.47
CA ALA A 166 -9.93 -2.29 9.53
C ALA A 166 -10.94 -1.44 10.33
N PHE A 167 -10.50 -0.93 11.48
CA PHE A 167 -11.29 0.00 12.29
C PHE A 167 -11.66 1.25 11.49
N THR A 168 -10.68 1.84 10.78
CA THR A 168 -10.91 3.04 9.98
C THR A 168 -11.88 2.78 8.82
N GLU A 169 -11.77 1.64 8.14
CA GLU A 169 -12.71 1.23 7.09
C GLU A 169 -14.15 1.15 7.61
N ILE A 170 -14.35 0.58 8.81
CA ILE A 170 -15.68 0.49 9.42
C ILE A 170 -16.20 1.89 9.81
N PHE A 171 -15.36 2.73 10.42
CA PHE A 171 -15.75 4.08 10.86
C PHE A 171 -16.02 5.06 9.69
N LEU A 172 -15.46 4.81 8.52
CA LEU A 172 -15.74 5.60 7.34
C LEU A 172 -17.19 5.44 6.86
N MET A 173 -17.87 4.32 7.14
CA MET A 173 -19.27 4.13 6.75
C MET A 173 -20.20 5.21 7.32
N PRO A 174 -20.34 5.39 8.65
CA PRO A 174 -21.16 6.45 9.19
C PRO A 174 -20.67 7.84 8.76
N LEU A 175 -19.35 8.04 8.59
CA LEU A 175 -18.81 9.32 8.11
C LEU A 175 -19.29 9.67 6.70
N THR A 176 -19.35 8.70 5.78
CA THR A 176 -19.88 8.95 4.42
C THR A 176 -21.36 9.30 4.43
N VAL A 177 -22.14 8.72 5.36
CA VAL A 177 -23.56 9.08 5.56
C VAL A 177 -23.67 10.52 6.07
N PHE A 178 -22.91 10.88 7.11
CA PHE A 178 -22.90 12.26 7.63
C PHE A 178 -22.44 13.28 6.59
N SER A 179 -21.47 12.93 5.75
CA SER A 179 -21.01 13.79 4.66
C SER A 179 -22.12 14.08 3.64
N VAL A 180 -22.94 13.07 3.30
CA VAL A 180 -24.11 13.27 2.44
C VAL A 180 -25.15 14.16 3.11
N LEU A 181 -25.47 13.89 4.38
CA LEU A 181 -26.42 14.71 5.15
C LEU A 181 -25.97 16.16 5.30
N SER A 182 -24.65 16.40 5.32
CA SER A 182 -24.05 17.73 5.37
C SER A 182 -23.92 18.41 4.00
N GLY A 183 -24.36 17.77 2.91
CA GLY A 183 -24.24 18.29 1.54
C GLY A 183 -22.81 18.30 0.99
N ARG A 184 -21.88 17.58 1.61
CA ARG A 184 -20.44 17.54 1.27
C ARG A 184 -20.06 16.44 0.28
N SER A 185 -20.93 15.46 0.07
CA SER A 185 -20.71 14.36 -0.87
C SER A 185 -21.99 13.96 -1.57
N SER A 186 -21.84 13.30 -2.73
CA SER A 186 -22.97 12.74 -3.47
C SER A 186 -23.65 11.59 -2.73
N LEU A 187 -24.93 11.35 -3.00
CA LEU A 187 -25.66 10.17 -2.52
C LEU A 187 -25.02 8.84 -2.93
N LEU A 188 -24.23 8.83 -4.01
CA LEU A 188 -23.53 7.63 -4.47
C LEU A 188 -22.38 7.24 -3.52
N THR A 189 -21.75 8.19 -2.84
CA THR A 189 -20.59 7.93 -1.98
C THR A 189 -20.83 6.83 -0.93
N PRO A 190 -21.85 6.92 -0.05
CA PRO A 190 -22.12 5.87 0.94
C PRO A 190 -22.59 4.55 0.31
N ILE A 191 -23.29 4.58 -0.83
CA ILE A 191 -23.77 3.36 -1.51
C ILE A 191 -22.59 2.56 -2.06
N VAL A 192 -21.68 3.22 -2.78
CA VAL A 192 -20.51 2.55 -3.34
C VAL A 192 -19.53 2.18 -2.22
N TYR A 193 -19.41 3.01 -1.18
CA TYR A 193 -18.57 2.70 -0.01
C TYR A 193 -19.08 1.47 0.76
N TYR A 194 -20.40 1.31 0.91
CA TYR A 194 -21.00 0.10 1.48
C TYR A 194 -20.65 -1.16 0.67
N ARG A 195 -20.66 -1.05 -0.67
CA ARG A 195 -20.25 -2.16 -1.55
C ARG A 195 -18.77 -2.47 -1.43
N PHE A 196 -17.91 -1.44 -1.35
CA PHE A 196 -16.49 -1.61 -1.03
C PHE A 196 -16.33 -2.41 0.27
N LEU A 197 -16.98 -1.97 1.35
CA LEU A 197 -16.85 -2.62 2.66
C LEU A 197 -17.35 -4.07 2.62
N SER A 198 -18.53 -4.30 2.03
CA SER A 198 -19.12 -5.64 1.92
C SER A 198 -18.20 -6.59 1.16
N LEU A 199 -17.66 -6.17 0.01
CA LEU A 199 -16.77 -6.99 -0.80
C LEU A 199 -15.42 -7.22 -0.12
N ARG A 200 -14.88 -6.20 0.57
CA ARG A 200 -13.60 -6.27 1.27
C ARG A 200 -13.62 -7.30 2.39
N TYR A 201 -14.69 -7.34 3.19
CA TYR A 201 -14.82 -8.30 4.30
C TYR A 201 -15.30 -9.69 3.84
N ALA A 202 -15.87 -9.80 2.63
CA ALA A 202 -16.15 -11.08 1.97
C ALA A 202 -14.96 -11.65 1.17
N SER A 203 -13.88 -10.87 1.00
CA SER A 203 -12.69 -11.29 0.24
C SER A 203 -11.97 -12.45 0.91
N ARG A 204 -11.46 -13.39 0.09
CA ARG A 204 -10.75 -14.63 0.49
C ARG A 204 -9.51 -14.41 1.38
N ARG A 205 -9.03 -13.17 1.51
CA ARG A 205 -7.81 -12.83 2.27
C ARG A 205 -8.09 -12.16 3.60
N ASN A 206 -9.34 -12.17 4.08
CA ASN A 206 -9.63 -11.86 5.46
C ASN A 206 -9.15 -13.04 6.35
N PRO A 207 -8.17 -12.86 7.25
CA PRO A 207 -7.66 -13.95 8.09
C PRO A 207 -8.67 -14.47 9.14
N TYR A 208 -9.87 -13.88 9.20
CA TYR A 208 -10.94 -14.24 10.14
C TYR A 208 -12.18 -14.84 9.48
N THR A 209 -12.14 -15.13 8.16
CA THR A 209 -13.18 -15.89 7.45
C THR A 209 -12.63 -17.26 7.06
#